data_AF-A0A1C5G9G4-F1
#
_entry.id   AF-A0A1C5G9G4-F1
#
_cell.length_a   1.000
_cell.length_b   1.000
_cell.length_c   1.000
_cell.angle_alpha   90.00
_cell.angle_beta   90.00
_cell.angle_gamma   90.00
#
_symmetry.space_group_name_H-M   'P 1'
#
loop_
_entity.id
_entity.type
_entity.pdbx_description
1 polymer ?
#
loop_
_entity_poly.entity_id
_entity_poly.type
_entity_poly.pdbx_seq_one_letter_code
_entity_poly.pdbx_strand_id
1 'polypeptide(L)' 'MRQVQLSDVEERVYDAVAALEARGQVPYPDLIAEEAGLTAEQLREPLHQLTEKNLLHREDSPMAGLDFGPRFCARQMA' A
#
# COMPACT_ATOMS: atom_id res chain seq x y z
N MET A 1 -0.25 -12.98 19.90
CA MET A 1 -0.15 -12.13 18.69
C MET A 1 -0.13 -13.06 17.49
N ARG A 2 -1.18 -13.10 16.67
CA ARG A 2 -1.19 -13.92 15.46
C ARG A 2 -0.17 -13.30 14.49
N GLN A 3 0.90 -14.01 14.16
CA GLN A 3 1.75 -13.64 13.02
C GLN A 3 0.86 -13.68 11.78
N VAL A 4 0.60 -12.52 11.19
CA VAL A 4 -0.12 -12.43 9.93
C VAL A 4 0.78 -13.06 8.87
N GLN A 5 0.31 -14.14 8.23
CA GLN A 5 1.04 -14.75 7.13
C GLN A 5 0.82 -13.89 5.88
N LEU A 6 1.93 -13.42 5.32
CA LEU A 6 1.98 -12.70 4.06
C LEU A 6 2.57 -13.63 3.00
N SER A 7 2.01 -13.54 1.80
CA SER A 7 2.65 -14.06 0.60
C SER A 7 3.81 -13.15 0.18
N ASP A 8 4.72 -13.67 -0.63
CA ASP A 8 5.87 -12.92 -1.15
C ASP A 8 5.47 -11.63 -1.88
N VAL A 9 4.28 -11.60 -2.50
CA VAL A 9 3.77 -10.41 -3.20
C VAL A 9 3.23 -9.39 -2.20
N GLU A 10 2.55 -9.84 -1.14
CA GLU A 10 2.06 -8.95 -0.09
C GLU A 10 3.21 -8.33 0.71
N GLU A 11 4.26 -9.09 1.00
CA GLU A 11 5.45 -8.57 1.69
C GLU A 11 6.12 -7.49 0.84
N ARG A 12 6.33 -7.74 -0.45
CA ARG A 12 6.88 -6.72 -1.38
C ARG A 12 6.03 -5.46 -1.43
N VAL A 13 4.71 -5.59 -1.47
CA VAL A 13 3.81 -4.43 -1.52
C VAL A 13 3.82 -3.66 -0.19
N TYR A 14 3.86 -4.36 0.94
CA TYR A 14 3.99 -3.73 2.26
C TYR A 14 5.32 -2.97 2.39
N ASP A 15 6.42 -3.60 2.01
CA ASP A 15 7.75 -2.99 2.05
C ASP A 15 7.85 -1.78 1.12
N ALA A 16 7.26 -1.84 -0.07
CA ALA A 16 7.19 -0.72 -1.00
C ALA A 16 6.45 0.48 -0.39
N VAL A 17 5.30 0.25 0.24
CA VAL A 17 4.57 1.31 0.95
C VAL A 17 5.42 1.91 2.07
N ALA A 18 6.02 1.07 2.92
CA ALA A 18 6.86 1.53 4.03
C ALA A 18 8.09 2.31 3.54
N ALA A 19 8.70 1.90 2.43
CA ALA A 19 9.83 2.57 1.82
C ALA A 19 9.46 3.95 1.27
N LEU A 20 8.30 4.07 0.61
CA LEU A 20 7.77 5.35 0.13
C LEU A 20 7.49 6.30 1.30
N GLU A 21 6.84 5.82 2.35
CA GLU A 21 6.58 6.61 3.57
C GLU A 21 7.87 7.06 4.26
N ALA A 22 8.86 6.17 4.39
CA ALA A 22 10.16 6.49 4.97
C ALA A 22 10.93 7.58 4.20
N ARG A 23 10.66 7.72 2.90
CA ARG A 23 11.18 8.80 2.04
C ARG A 23 10.29 10.05 2.06
N GLY A 24 9.20 10.06 2.82
CA GLY A 24 8.23 11.15 2.87
C GLY A 24 7.35 11.27 1.62
N GLN A 25 7.29 10.21 0.80
CA GLN A 25 6.42 10.17 -0.38
C GLN A 25 5.04 9.63 -0.01
N VAL A 26 4.02 10.08 -0.73
CA VAL A 26 2.65 9.57 -0.58
C VAL A 26 2.53 8.27 -1.39
N PRO A 27 2.20 7.12 -0.77
CA PRO A 27 2.13 5.84 -1.48
C PRO A 27 0.84 5.73 -2.30
N TYR A 28 0.87 6.27 -3.51
CA TYR A 28 -0.17 6.07 -4.52
C TYR A 28 0.00 4.74 -5.25
N PRO A 29 -1.07 4.11 -5.77
CA PRO A 29 -1.01 2.83 -6.46
C PRO A 29 0.08 2.73 -7.52
N ASP A 30 0.24 3.76 -8.35
CA ASP A 30 1.24 3.75 -9.42
C ASP A 30 2.69 3.75 -8.87
N LEU A 31 2.96 4.52 -7.81
CA LEU A 31 4.27 4.55 -7.16
C LEU A 31 4.56 3.26 -6.41
N ILE A 32 3.54 2.66 -5.78
CA ILE A 32 3.69 1.36 -5.11
C ILE A 32 3.97 0.27 -6.15
N ALA A 33 3.30 0.30 -7.29
CA ALA A 33 3.54 -0.64 -8.40
C ALA A 33 4.99 -0.52 -8.90
N GLU A 34 5.47 0.70 -9.12
CA GLU A 34 6.86 0.97 -9.53
C GLU A 34 7.86 0.46 -8.50
N GLU A 35 7.69 0.82 -7.22
CA GLU A 35 8.60 0.45 -6.14
C GLU A 35 8.60 -1.06 -5.87
N ALA A 36 7.45 -1.73 -5.98
CA ALA A 36 7.31 -3.18 -5.81
C ALA A 36 7.70 -3.99 -7.06
N GLY A 37 7.93 -3.33 -8.20
CA GLY A 37 8.19 -3.98 -9.49
C GLY A 37 6.99 -4.81 -10.01
N LEU A 38 5.76 -4.32 -9.79
CA LEU A 38 4.51 -4.97 -10.17
C LEU A 38 3.74 -4.13 -11.20
N THR A 39 2.83 -4.75 -11.94
CA THR A 39 1.84 -3.98 -12.72
C THR A 39 0.67 -3.54 -11.84
N ALA A 40 -0.08 -2.53 -12.29
CA ALA A 40 -1.28 -2.06 -11.58
C ALA A 40 -2.31 -3.18 -11.36
N GLU A 41 -2.46 -4.11 -12.32
CA GLU A 41 -3.35 -5.26 -12.20
C GLU A 41 -2.89 -6.23 -11.11
N GLN A 42 -1.58 -6.50 -11.03
CA GLN A 42 -0.98 -7.37 -10.01
C GLN A 42 -1.07 -6.77 -8.62
N LEU A 43 -1.11 -5.44 -8.52
CA LEU A 43 -1.12 -4.70 -7.26
C LEU A 43 -2.51 -4.68 -6.57
N ARG A 44 -3.59 -4.78 -7.35
CA ARG A 44 -4.96 -4.62 -6.85
C ARG A 44 -5.31 -5.59 -5.72
N GLU A 45 -5.03 -6.88 -5.92
CA GLU A 45 -5.36 -7.92 -4.94
C GLU A 45 -4.50 -7.82 -3.66
N PRO A 46 -3.17 -7.70 -3.72
CA PRO A 46 -2.33 -7.48 -2.54
C PRO A 46 -2.74 -6.26 -1.71
N LEU A 47 -3.05 -5.11 -2.33
CA LEU A 47 -3.50 -3.92 -1.60
C LEU A 47 -4.80 -4.17 -0.84
N HIS A 48 -5.75 -4.88 -1.47
CA HIS A 48 -6.99 -5.27 -0.82
C HIS A 48 -6.72 -6.18 0.39
N GLN A 49 -5.94 -7.24 0.20
CA GLN A 49 -5.63 -8.20 1.26
C GLN A 49 -4.87 -7.57 2.44
N LEU A 50 -3.88 -6.71 2.17
CA LEU A 50 -3.14 -6.00 3.21
C LEU A 50 -4.03 -5.00 3.98
N THR A 51 -5.03 -4.41 3.31
CA THR A 51 -6.04 -3.56 3.96
C THR A 51 -6.94 -4.39 4.87
N GLU A 52 -7.45 -5.53 4.41
CA GLU A 52 -8.26 -6.47 5.21
C GLU A 52 -7.48 -7.01 6.42
N LYS A 53 -6.18 -7.28 6.23
CA LYS A 53 -5.24 -7.70 7.30
C LYS A 53 -4.89 -6.57 8.27
N ASN A 54 -5.44 -5.36 8.10
CA ASN A 54 -5.15 -4.17 8.90
C ASN A 54 -3.67 -3.75 8.90
N LEU A 55 -2.93 -4.11 7.85
CA LEU A 55 -1.53 -3.74 7.66
C LEU A 55 -1.38 -2.46 6.85
N LEU A 56 -2.31 -2.21 5.93
CA LEU A 56 -2.42 -0.94 5.23
C LEU A 56 -3.71 -0.22 5.62
N HIS A 57 -3.65 1.09 5.66
CA HIS A 57 -4.83 1.94 5.72
C HIS A 57 -5.03 2.61 4.36
N ARG A 58 -6.20 2.40 3.76
CA ARG A 58 -6.62 3.13 2.56
C ARG A 58 -7.32 4.41 2.98
N GLU A 59 -6.83 5.53 2.49
CA GLU A 59 -7.49 6.82 2.60
C GLU A 59 -7.85 7.32 1.20
N ASP A 60 -9.14 7.50 0.94
CA ASP A 60 -9.60 8.16 -0.28
C ASP A 60 -9.39 9.67 -0.09
N SER A 61 -8.61 10.31 -0.96
CA SER A 61 -8.32 11.74 -0.83
C SER A 61 -9.52 12.58 -1.29
N PRO A 62 -10.11 13.44 -0.43
CA PRO A 62 -11.30 14.23 -0.78
C PRO A 62 -10.96 15.62 -1.35
N MET A 63 -9.70 15.92 -1.68
CA MET A 63 -9.30 17.27 -2.07
C MET A 63 -9.83 17.68 -3.46
N ALA A 64 -11.03 18.27 -3.44
CA ALA A 64 -11.52 19.33 -4.32
C ALA A 64 -10.93 19.37 -5.74
N GLY A 65 -11.39 18.49 -6.61
CA GLY A 65 -11.29 18.65 -8.07
C GLY A 65 -10.09 18.00 -8.75
N LEU A 66 -9.17 17.38 -8.01
CA LEU A 66 -8.09 16.56 -8.57
C LEU A 66 -8.14 15.16 -7.95
N ASP A 67 -8.65 14.19 -8.70
CA ASP A 67 -8.71 12.79 -8.28
C ASP A 67 -7.35 12.13 -8.51
N PHE A 68 -6.49 12.16 -7.50
CA PHE A 68 -5.20 11.46 -7.48
C PHE A 68 -5.34 9.97 -7.09
N GLY A 69 -6.58 9.49 -6.90
CA GLY A 69 -6.85 8.15 -6.42
C GLY A 69 -6.60 7.96 -4.92
N PRO A 70 -6.75 6.72 -4.42
CA PRO A 70 -6.54 6.39 -3.01
C PRO A 70 -5.06 6.47 -2.64
N ARG A 71 -4.77 6.90 -1.42
CA ARG A 71 -3.43 6.74 -0.81
C ARG A 71 -3.44 5.58 0.17
N PHE A 72 -2.32 4.87 0.26
CA PHE A 72 -2.15 3.78 1.21
C PHE A 72 -1.07 4.16 2.22
N CYS A 73 -1.35 3.92 3.50
CA CYS A 73 -0.39 4.18 4.57
C CYS A 73 -0.09 2.87 5.31
N ALA A 74 1.18 2.59 5.63
CA ALA A 74 1.51 1.42 6.44
C ALA A 74 1.06 1.67 7.87
N ARG A 75 0.27 0.73 8.42
CA ARG A 75 0.05 0.74 9.86
C ARG A 75 1.33 0.24 10.51
N GLN A 76 1.92 1.08 11.36
CA GLN A 76 2.99 0.64 12.24
C GLN A 76 2.47 -0.54 13.06
N MET A 77 3.12 -1.70 12.89
CA MET A 77 2.99 -2.81 13.83
C MET A 77 3.68 -2.36 15.12
N ALA A 78 2.92 -1.81 16.06
CA ALA A 78 3.40 -1.49 17.41
C ALA A 78 3.77 -2.77 18.18
#